data_AF-A0A0R0F6N9-F1
#
_entry.id   AF-A0A0R0F6N9-F1
#
_cell.length_a   1.000
_cell.length_b   1.000
_cell.length_c   1.000
_cell.angle_alpha   90.00
_cell.angle_beta   90.00
_cell.angle_gamma   90.00
#
_symmetry.space_group_name_H-M   'P 1'
#
loop_
_entity.id
_entity.type
_entity.pdbx_description
1 polymer ?
#
loop_
_entity_poly.entity_id
_entity_poly.type
_entity_poly.pdbx_seq_one_letter_code
_entity_poly.pdbx_strand_id
1 'polypeptide(L)'
;MILRKVKDIGFCQRRLDIGGMTSLREIPPVIIDDDGVVIREVGKLKQLRELLVVDFRGKHEKTLCSLINEKPLLEKLLIDAADVSEVIDLYITSPMSTLRKLVLYGKLTRLPNWISQFPNLVNCICTTPGETLNFQSGGFQKLKQLQLRYLYQLKCILIDRGALCSVEEIVLQDLPQLKTVPSGIQHLEKLKDLDIVHMPTELVHPIAPDGGEDHWIIQDVPHVRIWSRYAEEPLHIFGRSHH
;
A
#
# COMPACT_ATOMS: atom_id res chain seq x y z
N MET A 1 -9.09 -23.01 -20.28
CA MET A 1 -8.69 -21.83 -19.48
C MET A 1 -7.25 -21.50 -19.85
N ILE A 2 -7.01 -20.65 -20.85
CA ILE A 2 -5.63 -20.25 -21.22
C ILE A 2 -5.21 -19.15 -20.25
N LEU A 3 -5.02 -19.52 -18.98
CA LEU A 3 -4.17 -18.73 -18.10
C LEU A 3 -2.76 -19.12 -18.49
N ARG A 4 -2.14 -18.35 -19.40
CA ARG A 4 -0.71 -18.51 -19.63
C ARG A 4 -0.06 -18.35 -18.26
N LYS A 5 0.58 -19.40 -17.74
CA LYS A 5 1.64 -19.26 -16.75
C LYS A 5 2.61 -18.27 -17.38
N VAL A 6 2.55 -17.02 -16.95
CA VAL A 6 3.46 -15.98 -17.41
C VAL A 6 4.84 -16.40 -16.88
N LYS A 7 5.63 -17.05 -17.73
CA LYS A 7 6.95 -17.57 -17.37
C LYS A 7 8.00 -16.46 -17.23
N ASP A 8 7.73 -15.26 -17.72
CA ASP A 8 8.68 -14.14 -17.76
C ASP A 8 8.39 -13.06 -16.71
N ILE A 9 8.20 -13.46 -15.45
CA ILE A 9 8.06 -12.54 -14.31
C ILE A 9 9.35 -12.47 -13.48
N GLY A 10 10.52 -12.56 -14.13
CA GLY A 10 11.82 -12.47 -13.45
C GLY A 10 11.99 -11.19 -12.62
N PHE A 11 11.32 -10.10 -13.00
CA PHE A 11 11.36 -8.83 -12.27
C PHE A 11 10.34 -8.78 -11.11
N CYS A 12 9.10 -9.26 -11.29
CA CYS A 12 8.11 -9.25 -10.18
C CYS A 12 8.31 -10.41 -9.19
N GLN A 13 9.05 -11.49 -9.51
CA GLN A 13 9.38 -12.56 -8.54
C GLN A 13 10.15 -12.05 -7.31
N ARG A 14 10.94 -10.98 -7.45
CA ARG A 14 11.64 -10.38 -6.29
C ARG A 14 10.71 -9.61 -5.36
N ARG A 15 9.52 -9.20 -5.84
CA ARG A 15 8.53 -8.41 -5.07
C ARG A 15 7.30 -9.22 -4.64
N LEU A 16 6.94 -10.24 -5.40
CA LEU A 16 5.86 -11.17 -5.10
C LEU A 16 6.43 -12.51 -4.66
N ASP A 17 6.16 -12.90 -3.43
CA ASP A 17 6.29 -14.29 -2.99
C ASP A 17 5.21 -15.14 -3.69
N ILE A 18 5.54 -15.67 -4.87
CA ILE A 18 4.68 -16.57 -5.65
C ILE A 18 4.78 -18.02 -5.11
N GLY A 19 5.68 -18.29 -4.14
CA GLY A 19 5.94 -19.63 -3.62
C GLY A 19 4.78 -20.27 -2.85
N GLY A 20 3.77 -19.50 -2.47
CA GLY A 20 2.65 -19.97 -1.62
C GLY A 20 1.36 -20.35 -2.33
N MET A 21 1.25 -20.21 -3.66
CA MET A 21 -0.04 -20.39 -4.35
C MET A 21 -0.47 -21.86 -4.42
N THR A 22 -1.36 -22.31 -3.51
CA THR A 22 -1.78 -23.73 -3.38
C THR A 22 -3.28 -23.95 -3.56
N SER A 23 -4.07 -22.93 -3.94
CA SER A 23 -5.52 -23.09 -4.10
C SER A 23 -6.06 -22.55 -5.42
N LEU A 24 -7.04 -23.26 -6.01
CA LEU A 24 -7.85 -22.88 -7.19
C LEU A 24 -8.50 -21.49 -7.14
N ARG A 25 -8.41 -20.79 -5.99
CA ARG A 25 -8.92 -19.42 -5.76
C ARG A 25 -7.94 -18.34 -6.22
N GLU A 26 -6.70 -18.72 -6.54
CA GLU A 26 -5.62 -17.86 -7.02
C GLU A 26 -5.47 -18.05 -8.53
N ILE A 27 -5.74 -17.00 -9.30
CA ILE A 27 -5.38 -16.97 -10.72
C ILE A 27 -3.87 -16.65 -10.79
N PRO A 28 -3.11 -17.26 -11.72
CA PRO A 28 -1.76 -16.78 -12.05
C PRO A 28 -1.76 -15.27 -12.32
N PRO A 29 -0.61 -14.59 -12.20
CA PRO A 29 -0.49 -13.20 -12.60
C PRO A 29 -1.08 -12.96 -14.01
N VAL A 30 -1.96 -11.97 -14.12
CA VAL A 30 -2.70 -11.61 -15.32
C VAL A 30 -1.98 -10.47 -16.02
N ILE A 31 -1.55 -10.68 -17.26
CA ILE A 31 -1.18 -9.58 -18.16
C ILE A 31 -2.42 -9.19 -18.94
N ILE A 32 -2.75 -7.90 -18.94
CA ILE A 32 -3.86 -7.40 -19.76
C ILE A 32 -3.38 -7.32 -21.21
N ASP A 33 -4.01 -8.10 -22.08
CA ASP A 33 -3.75 -8.05 -23.51
C ASP A 33 -4.49 -6.89 -24.18
N ASP A 34 -3.89 -6.32 -25.22
CA ASP A 34 -4.51 -5.24 -26.00
C ASP A 34 -5.82 -5.67 -26.66
N ASP A 35 -5.95 -6.96 -27.00
CA ASP A 35 -7.15 -7.54 -27.61
C ASP A 35 -8.26 -7.87 -26.59
N GLY A 36 -7.97 -7.76 -25.29
CA GLY A 36 -8.92 -7.99 -24.20
C GLY A 36 -9.40 -9.45 -24.03
N VAL A 37 -8.74 -10.43 -24.65
CA VAL A 37 -9.09 -11.86 -24.52
C VAL A 37 -8.92 -12.32 -23.07
N VAL A 38 -7.82 -11.93 -22.42
CA VAL A 38 -7.55 -12.33 -21.05
C VAL A 38 -8.60 -11.76 -20.10
N ILE A 39 -8.97 -10.49 -20.29
CA ILE A 39 -10.00 -9.85 -19.46
C ILE A 39 -11.37 -10.50 -19.68
N ARG A 40 -11.73 -10.87 -20.90
CA ARG A 40 -12.99 -11.61 -21.17
C ARG A 40 -13.03 -12.95 -20.45
N GLU A 41 -11.92 -13.68 -20.39
CA GLU A 41 -11.84 -14.96 -19.68
C GLU A 41 -11.90 -14.77 -18.15
N VAL A 42 -11.19 -13.79 -17.60
CA VAL A 42 -11.26 -13.46 -16.16
C VAL A 42 -12.65 -12.91 -15.79
N GLY A 43 -13.28 -12.17 -16.71
CA GLY A 43 -14.65 -11.64 -16.59
C GLY A 43 -15.70 -12.73 -16.34
N LYS A 44 -15.51 -13.94 -16.90
CA LYS A 44 -16.42 -15.09 -16.65
C LYS A 44 -16.38 -15.62 -15.20
N LEU A 45 -15.33 -15.29 -14.43
CA LEU A 45 -15.10 -15.86 -13.10
C LEU A 45 -15.84 -15.11 -12.00
N LYS A 46 -17.11 -15.44 -11.76
CA LYS A 46 -17.97 -14.74 -10.79
C LYS A 46 -17.51 -14.83 -9.33
N GLN A 47 -16.76 -15.88 -8.97
CA GLN A 47 -16.30 -16.13 -7.60
C GLN A 47 -14.86 -15.69 -7.34
N LEU A 48 -14.27 -14.89 -8.23
CA LEU A 48 -12.87 -14.47 -8.12
C LEU A 48 -12.62 -13.76 -6.78
N ARG A 49 -11.64 -14.27 -6.02
CA ARG A 49 -11.21 -13.70 -4.73
C ARG A 49 -9.89 -12.97 -4.83
N GLU A 50 -9.02 -13.37 -5.76
CA GLU A 50 -7.69 -12.81 -5.88
C GLU A 50 -7.42 -12.43 -7.34
N LEU A 51 -7.10 -11.16 -7.56
CA LEU A 51 -6.69 -10.65 -8.86
C LEU A 51 -5.30 -10.05 -8.74
N LEU A 52 -4.37 -10.64 -9.47
CA LEU A 52 -3.01 -10.16 -9.60
C LEU A 52 -2.82 -9.72 -11.05
N VAL A 53 -2.62 -8.42 -11.28
CA VAL A 53 -2.30 -7.84 -12.58
C VAL A 53 -0.83 -7.49 -12.60
N VAL A 54 -0.12 -7.86 -13.67
CA VAL A 54 1.28 -7.52 -13.92
C VAL A 54 1.42 -6.88 -15.30
N ASP A 55 2.49 -6.12 -15.52
CA ASP A 55 2.71 -5.33 -16.75
C ASP A 55 1.54 -4.35 -17.02
N PHE A 56 0.96 -3.78 -15.95
CA PHE A 56 -0.12 -2.80 -16.08
C PHE A 56 0.39 -1.50 -16.72
N ARG A 57 -0.35 -0.98 -17.70
CA ARG A 57 -0.03 0.26 -18.41
C ARG A 57 -1.26 1.15 -18.43
N GLY A 58 -1.09 2.47 -18.50
CA GLY A 58 -2.19 3.43 -18.50
C GLY A 58 -3.23 3.17 -19.60
N LYS A 59 -2.84 2.60 -20.74
CA LYS A 59 -3.77 2.20 -21.81
C LYS A 59 -4.80 1.13 -21.39
N HIS A 60 -4.53 0.37 -20.34
CA HIS A 60 -5.38 -0.71 -19.83
C HIS A 60 -6.32 -0.28 -18.69
N GLU A 61 -6.26 0.99 -18.27
CA GLU A 61 -7.02 1.57 -17.15
C GLU A 61 -8.52 1.24 -17.23
N LYS A 62 -9.18 1.64 -18.31
CA LYS A 62 -10.61 1.37 -18.54
C LYS A 62 -10.96 -0.11 -18.44
N THR A 63 -10.15 -0.96 -19.08
CA THR A 63 -10.43 -2.40 -19.14
C THR A 63 -10.27 -3.05 -17.77
N LEU A 64 -9.26 -2.63 -16.99
CA LEU A 64 -9.07 -3.09 -15.62
C LEU A 64 -10.19 -2.59 -14.70
N CYS A 65 -10.59 -1.33 -14.82
CA CYS A 65 -11.71 -0.76 -14.05
C CYS A 65 -13.02 -1.52 -14.30
N SER A 66 -13.35 -1.79 -15.57
CA SER A 66 -14.51 -2.61 -15.92
C SER A 66 -14.44 -3.98 -15.27
N LEU A 67 -13.28 -4.65 -15.35
CA LEU A 67 -13.09 -5.96 -14.73
C LEU A 67 -13.29 -5.92 -13.21
N ILE A 68 -12.63 -4.99 -12.51
CA ILE A 68 -12.71 -4.88 -11.05
C ILE A 68 -14.14 -4.57 -10.61
N ASN A 69 -14.84 -3.68 -11.32
CA ASN A 69 -16.20 -3.30 -10.98
C ASN A 69 -17.19 -4.48 -11.09
N GLU A 70 -16.92 -5.46 -11.95
CA GLU A 70 -17.68 -6.72 -12.06
C GLU A 70 -17.32 -7.78 -11.01
N LYS A 71 -16.32 -7.54 -10.14
CA LYS A 71 -15.83 -8.51 -9.15
C LYS A 71 -16.01 -8.02 -7.70
N PRO A 72 -17.26 -7.97 -7.19
CA PRO A 72 -17.54 -7.48 -5.82
C PRO A 72 -17.00 -8.40 -4.69
N LEU A 73 -16.56 -9.62 -5.03
CA LEU A 73 -16.05 -10.61 -4.09
C LEU A 73 -14.52 -10.64 -3.97
N LEU A 74 -13.80 -9.69 -4.60
CA LEU A 74 -12.34 -9.63 -4.49
C LEU A 74 -11.91 -9.40 -3.03
N GLU A 75 -11.09 -10.30 -2.52
CA GLU A 75 -10.44 -10.23 -1.21
C GLU A 75 -9.01 -9.72 -1.33
N LYS A 76 -8.31 -10.00 -2.44
CA LYS A 76 -6.96 -9.51 -2.70
C LYS A 76 -6.86 -8.92 -4.11
N LEU A 77 -6.32 -7.71 -4.20
CA LEU A 77 -6.02 -7.05 -5.46
C LEU A 77 -4.56 -6.61 -5.45
N LEU A 78 -3.80 -7.08 -6.43
CA LEU A 78 -2.44 -6.61 -6.66
C LEU A 78 -2.34 -6.11 -8.10
N ILE A 79 -1.74 -4.93 -8.27
CA ILE A 79 -1.46 -4.35 -9.57
C ILE A 79 0.01 -3.98 -9.60
N ASP A 80 0.73 -4.55 -10.56
CA ASP A 80 2.12 -4.22 -10.86
C ASP A 80 2.21 -3.58 -12.24
N ALA A 81 2.63 -2.32 -12.25
CA ALA A 81 2.81 -1.54 -13.45
C ALA A 81 4.01 -2.05 -14.26
N ALA A 82 3.94 -1.89 -15.57
CA ALA A 82 4.98 -2.28 -16.51
C ALA A 82 6.31 -1.59 -16.24
N ASP A 83 6.24 -0.33 -15.82
CA ASP A 83 7.39 0.51 -15.57
C ASP A 83 7.10 1.53 -14.45
N VAL A 84 8.16 2.08 -13.85
CA VAL A 84 8.07 3.13 -12.83
C VAL A 84 7.44 4.43 -13.35
N SER A 85 7.43 4.65 -14.66
CA SER A 85 6.76 5.80 -15.27
C SER A 85 5.23 5.64 -15.41
N GLU A 86 4.73 4.41 -15.40
CA GLU A 86 3.32 4.09 -15.63
C GLU A 86 2.45 4.45 -14.44
N VAL A 87 1.38 5.19 -14.73
CA VAL A 87 0.45 5.70 -13.72
C VAL A 87 -0.71 4.73 -13.51
N ILE A 88 -0.90 4.29 -12.28
CA ILE A 88 -2.11 3.61 -11.80
C ILE A 88 -3.09 4.68 -11.32
N ASP A 89 -3.97 5.11 -12.21
CA ASP A 89 -5.12 5.94 -11.88
C ASP A 89 -6.39 5.19 -12.24
N LEU A 90 -6.96 4.46 -11.28
CA LEU A 90 -8.15 3.66 -11.51
C LEU A 90 -9.40 4.39 -11.01
N TYR A 91 -10.50 4.27 -11.72
CA TYR A 91 -11.83 4.68 -11.25
C TYR A 91 -12.68 3.46 -10.90
N ILE A 92 -12.63 3.03 -9.64
CA ILE A 92 -13.45 1.93 -9.11
C ILE A 92 -14.71 2.52 -8.48
N THR A 93 -15.86 2.09 -8.96
CA THR A 93 -17.20 2.52 -8.50
C THR A 93 -17.93 1.42 -7.73
N SER A 94 -17.49 0.17 -7.87
CA SER A 94 -18.10 -0.97 -7.21
C SER A 94 -17.74 -1.00 -5.72
N PRO A 95 -18.73 -1.16 -4.80
CA PRO A 95 -18.46 -1.30 -3.38
C PRO A 95 -17.81 -2.65 -3.08
N MET A 96 -16.48 -2.72 -3.20
CA MET A 96 -15.71 -3.93 -2.87
C MET A 96 -15.55 -4.09 -1.35
N SER A 97 -16.66 -4.40 -0.69
CA SER A 97 -16.69 -4.62 0.76
C SER A 97 -15.86 -5.82 1.22
N THR A 98 -15.52 -6.74 0.32
CA THR A 98 -14.76 -7.96 0.66
C THR A 98 -13.24 -7.77 0.57
N LEU A 99 -12.75 -6.67 0.01
CA LEU A 99 -11.32 -6.46 -0.21
C LEU A 99 -10.58 -6.29 1.12
N ARG A 100 -9.56 -7.14 1.33
CA ARG A 100 -8.73 -7.19 2.54
C ARG A 100 -7.27 -6.83 2.28
N LYS A 101 -6.77 -7.05 1.07
CA LYS A 101 -5.39 -6.76 0.71
C LYS A 101 -5.35 -6.01 -0.61
N LEU A 102 -4.69 -4.85 -0.62
CA LEU A 102 -4.43 -4.05 -1.80
C LEU A 102 -2.93 -3.79 -1.91
N VAL A 103 -2.36 -4.13 -3.05
CA VAL A 103 -0.94 -3.89 -3.32
C VAL A 103 -0.81 -3.23 -4.69
N LEU A 104 -0.23 -2.04 -4.72
CA LEU A 104 -0.04 -1.22 -5.92
C LEU A 104 1.45 -0.96 -6.12
N TYR A 105 2.04 -1.66 -7.07
CA TYR A 105 3.38 -1.41 -7.59
C TYR A 105 3.26 -0.54 -8.85
N GLY A 106 3.72 0.71 -8.82
CA GLY A 106 3.56 1.68 -9.91
C GLY A 106 3.24 3.09 -9.43
N LYS A 107 3.26 4.05 -10.36
CA LYS A 107 3.07 5.48 -10.08
C LYS A 107 1.60 5.79 -9.77
N LEU A 108 1.30 6.26 -8.57
CA LEU A 108 0.01 6.83 -8.19
C LEU A 108 0.10 8.35 -8.28
N THR A 109 -0.68 9.00 -9.13
CA THR A 109 -0.73 10.47 -9.16
C THR A 109 -1.29 11.03 -7.84
N ARG A 110 -2.26 10.33 -7.24
CA ARG A 110 -2.90 10.64 -5.96
C ARG A 110 -3.26 9.33 -5.27
N LEU A 111 -3.45 9.37 -3.94
CA LEU A 111 -4.14 8.28 -3.24
C LEU A 111 -5.52 8.13 -3.88
N PRO A 112 -5.84 7.01 -4.55
CA PRO A 112 -7.12 6.92 -5.22
C PRO A 112 -8.26 6.92 -4.20
N ASN A 113 -9.22 7.84 -4.37
CA ASN A 113 -10.35 8.01 -3.44
C ASN A 113 -11.17 6.72 -3.25
N TRP A 114 -11.14 5.81 -4.22
CA TRP A 114 -11.81 4.52 -4.13
C TRP A 114 -11.23 3.60 -3.05
N ILE A 115 -9.95 3.75 -2.66
CA ILE A 115 -9.37 2.91 -1.61
C ILE A 115 -10.07 3.15 -0.27
N SER A 116 -10.49 4.39 -0.01
CA SER A 116 -11.26 4.74 1.18
C SER A 116 -12.63 4.05 1.26
N GLN A 117 -13.14 3.51 0.15
CA GLN A 117 -14.42 2.80 0.10
C GLN A 117 -14.33 1.35 0.60
N PHE A 118 -13.14 0.82 0.91
CA PHE A 118 -12.99 -0.57 1.37
C PHE A 118 -12.96 -0.66 2.89
N PRO A 119 -14.11 -0.98 3.52
CA PRO A 119 -14.17 -1.04 4.97
C PRO A 119 -13.36 -2.18 5.55
N ASN A 120 -12.91 -3.16 4.77
CA ASN A 120 -12.21 -4.35 5.29
C ASN A 120 -10.75 -4.41 4.84
N LEU A 121 -10.21 -3.35 4.22
CA LEU A 121 -8.82 -3.32 3.80
C LEU A 121 -7.92 -3.39 5.04
N VAL A 122 -7.15 -4.46 5.18
CA VAL A 122 -6.25 -4.73 6.31
C VAL A 122 -4.84 -4.26 6.01
N ASN A 123 -4.42 -4.42 4.76
CA ASN A 123 -3.06 -4.13 4.31
C ASN A 123 -3.10 -3.40 2.96
N CYS A 124 -2.55 -2.20 2.94
CA CYS A 124 -2.35 -1.38 1.75
C CYS A 124 -0.85 -1.13 1.55
N ILE A 125 -0.32 -1.52 0.39
CA ILE A 125 1.05 -1.21 -0.03
C ILE A 125 0.94 -0.38 -1.30
N CYS A 126 1.48 0.83 -1.28
CA CYS A 126 1.56 1.72 -2.43
C CYS A 126 3.03 2.07 -2.67
N THR A 127 3.46 2.21 -3.92
CA THR A 127 4.89 2.49 -4.25
C THR A 127 5.18 3.86 -4.84
N THR A 128 4.19 4.66 -5.26
CA THR A 128 4.52 6.04 -5.70
C THR A 128 3.32 6.99 -5.69
N PRO A 129 2.75 7.46 -4.57
CA PRO A 129 1.94 8.67 -4.57
C PRO A 129 2.70 9.85 -5.18
N GLY A 130 1.99 10.89 -5.61
CA GLY A 130 2.58 12.19 -5.88
C GLY A 130 3.32 12.75 -4.65
N GLU A 131 3.69 14.03 -4.70
CA GLU A 131 4.47 14.64 -3.61
C GLU A 131 3.75 14.65 -2.25
N THR A 132 2.42 14.50 -2.24
CA THR A 132 1.61 14.54 -1.02
C THR A 132 0.61 13.37 -0.98
N LEU A 133 0.56 12.69 0.16
CA LEU A 133 -0.36 11.59 0.45
C LEU A 133 -1.39 12.02 1.50
N ASN A 134 -2.67 12.08 1.13
CA ASN A 134 -3.74 12.57 2.01
C ASN A 134 -4.69 11.45 2.44
N PHE A 135 -4.88 11.30 3.74
CA PHE A 135 -5.90 10.44 4.35
C PHE A 135 -7.02 11.31 4.89
N GLN A 136 -8.15 11.35 4.18
CA GLN A 136 -9.30 12.18 4.54
C GLN A 136 -10.09 11.62 5.74
N SER A 137 -10.78 12.51 6.46
CA SER A 137 -11.66 12.12 7.57
C SER A 137 -12.66 11.05 7.15
N GLY A 138 -12.85 10.02 7.97
CA GLY A 138 -13.69 8.86 7.65
C GLY A 138 -13.04 7.84 6.71
N GLY A 139 -11.86 8.11 6.15
CA GLY A 139 -11.11 7.15 5.35
C GLY A 139 -10.52 6.02 6.19
N PHE A 140 -10.47 4.80 5.63
CA PHE A 140 -9.69 3.67 6.16
C PHE A 140 -10.01 3.26 7.62
N GLN A 141 -11.28 3.26 8.00
CA GLN A 141 -11.73 3.07 9.39
C GLN A 141 -11.38 1.71 10.02
N LYS A 142 -11.08 0.68 9.21
CA LYS A 142 -10.69 -0.65 9.72
C LYS A 142 -9.29 -1.10 9.27
N LEU A 143 -8.52 -0.21 8.64
CA LEU A 143 -7.14 -0.52 8.26
C LEU A 143 -6.33 -0.73 9.54
N LYS A 144 -5.67 -1.89 9.65
CA LYS A 144 -4.82 -2.24 10.80
C LYS A 144 -3.35 -1.94 10.53
N GLN A 145 -2.90 -2.17 9.31
CA GLN A 145 -1.50 -2.04 8.93
C GLN A 145 -1.38 -1.16 7.68
N LEU A 146 -0.58 -0.09 7.78
CA LEU A 146 -0.25 0.78 6.67
C LEU A 146 1.24 0.66 6.37
N GLN A 147 1.59 0.26 5.14
CA GLN A 147 2.99 0.15 4.73
C GLN A 147 3.24 1.02 3.49
N LEU A 148 4.10 2.00 3.64
CA LEU A 148 4.51 2.91 2.58
C LEU A 148 5.98 2.64 2.28
N ARG A 149 6.27 2.08 1.11
CA ARG A 149 7.62 1.65 0.75
C ARG A 149 8.04 2.17 -0.61
N TYR A 150 9.28 2.65 -0.74
CA TYR A 150 9.89 3.04 -2.01
C TYR A 150 9.19 4.21 -2.72
N LEU A 151 8.58 5.12 -1.97
CA LEU A 151 7.91 6.32 -2.48
C LEU A 151 8.92 7.45 -2.71
N TYR A 152 9.76 7.32 -3.74
CA TYR A 152 10.88 8.24 -3.99
C TYR A 152 10.49 9.71 -4.21
N GLN A 153 9.22 10.00 -4.52
CA GLN A 153 8.72 11.36 -4.75
C GLN A 153 7.85 11.89 -3.61
N LEU A 154 7.51 11.04 -2.63
CA LEU A 154 6.62 11.45 -1.55
C LEU A 154 7.35 12.41 -0.60
N LYS A 155 6.81 13.62 -0.45
CA LYS A 155 7.35 14.67 0.43
C LYS A 155 6.55 14.84 1.72
N CYS A 156 5.23 14.63 1.67
CA CYS A 156 4.34 14.91 2.79
C CYS A 156 3.25 13.84 2.92
N ILE A 157 2.92 13.46 4.16
CA ILE A 157 1.75 12.64 4.49
C ILE A 157 0.84 13.47 5.40
N LEU A 158 -0.41 13.67 4.99
CA LEU A 158 -1.43 14.41 5.74
C LEU A 158 -2.53 13.44 6.18
N ILE A 159 -2.78 13.38 7.48
CA ILE A 159 -3.80 12.53 8.09
C ILE A 159 -4.82 13.43 8.77
N ASP A 160 -6.01 13.52 8.17
CA ASP A 160 -7.12 14.26 8.77
C ASP A 160 -7.61 13.56 10.02
N ARG A 161 -8.12 14.36 10.98
CA ARG A 161 -8.73 13.81 12.19
C ARG A 161 -9.90 12.89 11.83
N GLY A 162 -9.90 11.70 12.41
CA GLY A 162 -10.89 10.67 12.11
C GLY A 162 -10.57 9.82 10.87
N ALA A 163 -9.41 9.99 10.24
CA ALA A 163 -8.86 8.99 9.32
C ALA A 163 -8.11 7.90 10.11
N LEU A 164 -7.98 6.69 9.53
CA LEU A 164 -7.13 5.62 10.06
C LEU A 164 -7.42 5.20 11.52
N CYS A 165 -8.67 5.32 11.97
CA CYS A 165 -9.09 5.08 13.37
C CYS A 165 -8.81 3.67 13.94
N SER A 166 -8.40 2.71 13.11
CA SER A 166 -8.06 1.36 13.53
C SER A 166 -6.62 0.95 13.24
N VAL A 167 -5.77 1.88 12.77
CA VAL A 167 -4.40 1.55 12.43
C VAL A 167 -3.61 1.26 13.70
N GLU A 168 -2.95 0.10 13.72
CA GLU A 168 -2.13 -0.39 14.83
C GLU A 168 -0.64 -0.34 14.46
N GLU A 169 -0.31 -0.44 13.17
CA GLU A 169 1.07 -0.48 12.69
C GLU A 169 1.25 0.41 11.45
N ILE A 170 2.27 1.25 11.47
CA ILE A 170 2.73 2.04 10.32
C ILE A 170 4.19 1.69 10.03
N VAL A 171 4.47 1.32 8.77
CA VAL A 171 5.83 1.09 8.27
C VAL A 171 6.14 2.10 7.18
N LEU A 172 7.17 2.92 7.40
CA LEU A 172 7.73 3.86 6.43
C LEU A 172 9.11 3.35 6.00
N GLN A 173 9.28 2.98 4.73
CA GLN A 173 10.52 2.39 4.24
C GLN A 173 11.02 3.04 2.95
N ASP A 174 12.30 3.44 2.91
CA ASP A 174 12.97 3.97 1.71
C ASP A 174 12.17 5.12 1.06
N LEU A 175 11.84 6.16 1.82
CA LEU A 175 11.09 7.36 1.37
C LEU A 175 12.02 8.60 1.38
N PRO A 176 12.97 8.73 0.44
CA PRO A 176 14.07 9.70 0.55
C PRO A 176 13.67 11.17 0.48
N GLN A 177 12.46 11.49 0.00
CA GLN A 177 11.95 12.86 -0.03
C GLN A 177 11.03 13.19 1.16
N LEU A 178 10.64 12.20 1.97
CA LEU A 178 9.80 12.40 3.13
C LEU A 178 10.67 12.82 4.32
N LYS A 179 10.71 14.13 4.56
CA LYS A 179 11.59 14.76 5.55
C LYS A 179 10.92 15.00 6.90
N THR A 180 9.61 14.86 6.98
CA THR A 180 8.84 15.11 8.21
C THR A 180 7.96 13.91 8.52
N VAL A 181 7.67 13.69 9.80
CA VAL A 181 6.66 12.69 10.20
C VAL A 181 5.29 13.01 9.59
N PRO A 182 4.42 11.99 9.40
CA PRO A 182 3.06 12.21 8.94
C PRO A 182 2.32 13.21 9.82
N SER A 183 1.81 14.28 9.21
CA SER A 183 1.01 15.27 9.93
C SER A 183 -0.31 14.64 10.38
N GLY A 184 -0.64 14.76 11.66
CA GLY A 184 -1.84 14.15 12.25
C GLY A 184 -1.62 12.73 12.79
N ILE A 185 -0.39 12.21 12.77
CA ILE A 185 -0.05 10.90 13.36
C ILE A 185 -0.40 10.83 14.86
N GLN A 186 -0.32 11.95 15.58
CA GLN A 186 -0.67 12.06 16.99
C GLN A 186 -2.16 11.86 17.29
N HIS A 187 -3.02 11.82 16.27
CA HIS A 187 -4.45 11.56 16.43
C HIS A 187 -4.80 10.07 16.29
N LEU A 188 -3.82 9.21 15.99
CA LEU A 188 -4.03 7.78 15.78
C LEU A 188 -4.05 7.02 17.12
N GLU A 189 -5.20 7.01 17.76
CA GLU A 189 -5.39 6.48 19.13
C GLU A 189 -5.02 4.99 19.32
N LYS A 190 -5.02 4.20 18.24
CA LYS A 190 -4.72 2.76 18.29
C LYS A 190 -3.32 2.40 17.79
N LEU A 191 -2.54 3.38 17.36
CA LEU A 191 -1.20 3.14 16.82
C LEU A 191 -0.30 2.60 17.93
N LYS A 192 0.28 1.42 17.69
CA LYS A 192 1.20 0.73 18.61
C LYS A 192 2.61 0.77 18.08
N ASP A 193 2.75 0.51 16.78
CA ASP A 193 4.02 0.27 16.12
C ASP A 193 4.26 1.30 15.01
N LEU A 194 5.37 2.03 15.12
CA LEU A 194 5.89 2.89 14.07
C LEU A 194 7.30 2.42 13.69
N ASP A 195 7.40 1.79 12.52
CA ASP A 195 8.66 1.33 11.94
C ASP A 195 9.16 2.32 10.88
N ILE A 196 10.36 2.84 11.11
CA ILE A 196 11.05 3.81 10.24
C ILE A 196 12.31 3.12 9.70
N VAL A 197 12.27 2.72 8.42
CA VAL A 197 13.30 1.87 7.82
C VAL A 197 14.03 2.63 6.71
N HIS A 198 15.33 2.85 6.87
CA HIS A 198 16.15 3.56 5.88
C HIS A 198 15.53 4.87 5.40
N MET A 199 15.24 5.75 6.36
CA MET A 199 14.64 7.06 6.14
C MET A 199 15.71 8.16 6.19
N PRO A 200 15.48 9.32 5.54
CA PRO A 200 16.43 10.43 5.58
C PRO A 200 16.68 10.91 7.01
N THR A 201 17.91 11.35 7.27
CA THR A 201 18.33 11.94 8.55
C THR A 201 17.46 13.11 8.99
N GLU A 202 16.93 13.85 8.03
CA GLU A 202 16.02 14.98 8.24
C GLU A 202 14.70 14.57 8.87
N LEU A 203 14.25 13.33 8.68
CA LEU A 203 13.08 12.78 9.39
C LEU A 203 13.48 12.13 10.72
N VAL A 204 14.63 11.46 10.75
CA VAL A 204 15.08 10.64 11.89
C VAL A 204 15.60 11.47 13.06
N HIS A 205 16.40 12.52 12.81
CA HIS A 205 16.97 13.34 13.90
C HIS A 205 15.91 14.13 14.69
N PRO A 206 14.93 14.81 14.06
CA PRO A 206 13.95 15.59 14.80
C PRO A 206 13.08 14.73 15.73
N ILE A 207 12.91 13.44 15.47
CA ILE A 207 12.08 12.56 16.29
C ILE A 207 12.86 11.75 17.33
N ALA A 208 14.18 11.90 17.38
CA ALA A 208 15.02 11.14 18.29
C ALA A 208 14.72 11.50 19.76
N PRO A 209 14.77 10.52 20.68
CA PRO A 209 14.39 10.73 22.09
C PRO A 209 15.38 11.59 22.88
N ASP A 210 16.58 11.83 22.36
CA ASP A 210 17.68 12.57 22.99
C ASP A 210 17.59 14.10 22.81
N GLY A 211 16.39 14.61 22.50
CA GLY A 211 16.12 16.05 22.37
C GLY A 211 15.69 16.50 20.98
N GLY A 212 15.22 15.59 20.13
CA GLY A 212 14.65 15.94 18.83
C GLY A 212 13.42 16.86 18.98
N GLU A 213 13.39 17.92 18.17
CA GLU A 213 12.35 18.97 18.22
C GLU A 213 10.92 18.47 17.90
N ASP A 214 10.81 17.37 17.15
CA ASP A 214 9.56 16.73 16.73
C ASP A 214 9.25 15.45 17.52
N HIS A 215 10.07 15.07 18.53
CA HIS A 215 9.86 13.86 19.31
C HIS A 215 8.46 13.83 19.96
N TRP A 216 7.97 15.00 20.40
CA TRP A 216 6.64 15.16 20.99
C TRP A 216 5.48 14.71 20.06
N ILE A 217 5.69 14.71 18.74
CA ILE A 217 4.65 14.32 17.76
C ILE A 217 4.36 12.82 17.83
N ILE A 218 5.37 12.01 18.18
CA ILE A 218 5.27 10.54 18.25
C ILE A 218 5.47 9.99 19.66
N GLN A 219 5.54 10.85 20.68
CA GLN A 219 5.78 10.46 22.08
C GLN A 219 4.72 9.49 22.63
N ASP A 220 3.51 9.56 22.09
CA ASP A 220 2.39 8.71 22.50
C ASP A 220 2.42 7.31 21.84
N VAL A 221 3.30 7.09 20.85
CA VAL A 221 3.47 5.80 20.18
C VAL A 221 4.28 4.85 21.09
N PRO A 222 3.73 3.67 21.46
CA PRO A 222 4.40 2.72 22.36
C PRO A 222 5.71 2.15 21.82
N HIS A 223 5.77 1.82 20.52
CA HIS A 223 6.92 1.15 19.92
C HIS A 223 7.33 1.87 18.64
N VAL A 224 8.34 2.73 18.76
CA VAL A 224 9.02 3.37 17.64
C VAL A 224 10.35 2.65 17.41
N ARG A 225 10.53 2.13 16.19
CA ARG A 225 11.70 1.34 15.80
C ARG A 225 12.33 1.96 14.56
N ILE A 226 13.60 2.36 14.67
CA ILE A 226 14.37 2.94 13.58
C ILE A 226 15.36 1.90 13.08
N TRP A 227 15.29 1.55 11.80
CA TRP A 227 16.10 0.51 11.18
C TRP A 227 17.03 1.07 10.11
N SER A 228 18.26 0.56 10.06
CA SER A 228 19.11 0.73 8.89
C SER A 228 18.65 -0.19 7.75
N ARG A 229 19.10 0.05 6.51
CA ARG A 229 18.66 -0.71 5.32
C ARG A 229 18.89 -2.22 5.44
N TYR A 230 19.91 -2.64 6.19
CA TYR A 230 20.35 -4.04 6.26
C TYR A 230 20.57 -4.55 7.69
N ALA A 231 20.03 -3.85 8.71
CA ALA A 231 20.19 -4.28 10.09
C ALA A 231 19.21 -5.41 10.43
N GLU A 232 19.70 -6.42 11.16
CA GLU A 232 18.87 -7.49 11.75
C GLU A 232 18.11 -7.00 12.99
N GLU A 233 18.57 -5.91 13.61
CA GLU A 233 17.97 -5.28 14.78
C GLU A 233 17.78 -3.76 14.55
N PRO A 234 16.79 -3.11 15.20
CA PRO A 234 16.64 -1.67 15.12
C PRO A 234 17.87 -0.94 15.70
N LEU A 235 18.29 0.14 15.04
CA LEU A 235 19.30 1.07 15.58
C LEU A 235 18.81 1.74 16.86
N HIS A 236 17.52 2.08 16.89
CA HIS A 236 16.88 2.69 18.05
C HIS A 236 15.51 2.05 18.26
N ILE A 237 15.23 1.70 19.52
CA ILE A 237 13.91 1.32 20.00
C ILE A 237 13.57 2.27 21.13
N PHE A 238 12.48 3.00 20.98
CA PHE A 238 11.95 3.88 22.01
C PHE A 238 10.44 3.97 21.89
N GLY A 239 9.80 4.64 22.83
CA GLY A 239 8.37 4.85 22.86
C GLY A 239 7.88 4.89 24.30
N ARG A 240 6.56 4.94 24.47
CA ARG A 240 5.97 5.06 25.79
C ARG A 240 6.19 3.78 26.61
N SER A 241 6.94 3.88 27.72
CA SER A 241 6.95 2.85 28.75
C SER A 241 5.55 2.75 29.39
N HIS A 242 4.97 1.55 29.39
CA HIS A 242 3.82 1.25 30.25
C HIS A 242 4.29 1.38 31.72
N HIS A 243 4.01 2.51 32.34
CA HIS A 243 3.85 2.62 33.79
C HIS A 243 2.36 2.58 34.11
#